data_AF-A0A5C3P5U0-F1
#
_entry.id   AF-A0A5C3P5U0-F1
#
_cell.length_a   1.000
_cell.length_b   1.000
_cell.length_c   1.000
_cell.angle_alpha   90.00
_cell.angle_beta   90.00
_cell.angle_gamma   90.00
#
_symmetry.space_group_name_H-M   'P 1'
#
loop_
_entity.id
_entity.type
_entity.pdbx_description
1 polymer ?
#
loop_
_entity_poly.entity_id
_entity_poly.type
_entity_poly.pdbx_seq_one_letter_code
_entity_poly.pdbx_strand_id
1 'polypeptide(L)'
;MSISTASISSACSCSGSSEVHSTKAAAAENWRAEISGRCHWFPGQFDEFLDDLLPSSVPYQPMNDITDAFSSFQPVKGKEVLSYDGLIAGLNHVVSDFGDKKLHFYNTHGTLMNFPFDEFRKPNSWTYPDICVSFPGSPISSSDMKTSPWQHIAMIIEGKPTRGEDPYPRAGGVNADTAVQSARNARNLLLAHGFLSAFVIGVYGDIVRVIKYDHTSAIVSPAFPIHEKAEYIQRFLWHFTHPCSPG
;
A
#
# COMPACT_ATOMS: atom_id res chain seq x y z
N MET A 1 -32.20 -17.89 57.07
CA MET A 1 -31.42 -17.04 56.15
C MET A 1 -31.96 -17.27 54.76
N SER A 2 -32.60 -16.25 54.18
CA SER A 2 -33.28 -16.32 52.88
C SER A 2 -32.68 -15.20 52.03
N ILE A 3 -32.12 -15.55 50.87
CA ILE A 3 -31.47 -14.58 49.96
C ILE A 3 -32.46 -14.32 48.82
N SER A 4 -32.87 -13.07 48.71
CA SER A 4 -33.79 -12.55 47.70
C SER A 4 -33.02 -12.25 46.40
N THR A 5 -33.54 -12.73 45.27
CA THR A 5 -33.10 -12.36 43.92
C THR A 5 -33.99 -11.23 43.40
N ALA A 6 -33.45 -10.01 43.34
CA ALA A 6 -34.05 -8.90 42.62
C ALA A 6 -33.32 -8.72 41.27
N SER A 7 -34.08 -8.94 40.20
CA SER A 7 -33.68 -8.76 38.81
C SER A 7 -33.46 -7.28 38.50
N ILE A 8 -32.28 -6.89 38.03
CA ILE A 8 -32.05 -5.57 37.42
C ILE A 8 -32.22 -5.74 35.91
N SER A 9 -33.41 -5.42 35.42
CA SER A 9 -33.64 -5.16 34.00
C SER A 9 -33.01 -3.82 33.64
N SER A 10 -31.82 -3.84 33.02
CA SER A 10 -31.28 -2.66 32.36
C SER A 10 -31.78 -2.63 30.92
N ALA A 11 -32.51 -1.57 30.56
CA ALA A 11 -32.98 -1.35 29.21
C ALA A 11 -31.77 -1.13 28.29
N CYS A 12 -31.58 -2.01 27.30
CA CYS A 12 -30.67 -1.79 26.19
C CYS A 12 -31.14 -0.57 25.39
N SER A 13 -30.52 0.57 25.65
CA SER A 13 -30.55 1.69 24.72
C SER A 13 -29.56 1.41 23.60
N CYS A 14 -30.09 1.14 22.41
CA CYS A 14 -29.30 0.90 21.21
C CYS A 14 -28.58 2.19 20.77
N SER A 15 -27.35 2.40 21.24
CA SER A 15 -26.44 3.47 20.77
C SER A 15 -25.36 2.93 19.82
N GLY A 16 -25.74 2.07 18.87
CA GLY A 16 -24.80 1.36 17.98
C GLY A 16 -24.16 2.21 16.87
N SER A 17 -24.57 3.46 16.68
CA SER A 17 -24.05 4.34 15.62
C SER A 17 -22.95 5.29 16.14
N SER A 18 -23.21 5.96 17.27
CA SER A 18 -22.29 6.93 17.85
C SER A 18 -20.99 6.30 18.36
N GLU A 19 -21.05 5.10 18.94
CA GLU A 19 -19.86 4.39 19.42
C GLU A 19 -18.96 3.90 18.27
N VAL A 20 -19.53 3.40 17.17
CA VAL A 20 -18.76 2.94 16.00
C VAL A 20 -18.07 4.10 15.28
N HIS A 21 -18.73 5.26 15.19
CA HIS A 21 -18.12 6.47 14.65
C HIS A 21 -17.03 7.04 15.58
N SER A 22 -17.25 7.02 16.90
CA SER A 22 -16.24 7.44 17.89
C SER A 22 -14.99 6.57 17.87
N THR A 23 -15.13 5.26 17.66
CA THR A 23 -14.00 4.32 17.60
C THR A 23 -13.21 4.44 16.30
N LYS A 24 -13.86 4.73 15.17
CA LYS A 24 -13.15 5.00 13.89
C LYS A 24 -12.34 6.30 13.94
N ALA A 25 -12.92 7.37 14.47
CA ALA A 25 -12.22 8.65 14.62
C ALA A 25 -11.04 8.53 15.60
N ALA A 26 -11.25 7.89 16.76
CA ALA A 26 -10.18 7.63 17.72
C ALA A 26 -9.07 6.73 17.14
N ALA A 27 -9.43 5.71 16.35
CA ALA A 27 -8.44 4.88 15.67
C ALA A 27 -7.64 5.68 14.63
N ALA A 28 -8.29 6.55 13.85
CA ALA A 28 -7.61 7.42 12.89
C ALA A 28 -6.64 8.39 13.58
N GLU A 29 -7.04 8.98 14.71
CA GLU A 29 -6.18 9.90 15.47
C GLU A 29 -4.98 9.17 16.09
N ASN A 30 -5.17 7.98 16.65
CA ASN A 30 -4.07 7.17 17.17
C ASN A 30 -3.06 6.82 16.07
N TRP A 31 -3.54 6.48 14.86
CA TRP A 31 -2.67 6.24 13.72
C TRP A 31 -1.96 7.50 13.25
N ARG A 32 -2.64 8.66 13.25
CA ARG A 32 -2.02 9.97 13.00
C ARG A 32 -0.87 10.22 13.96
N ALA A 33 -1.11 10.04 15.26
CA ALA A 33 -0.10 10.21 16.31
C ALA A 33 1.08 9.24 16.14
N GLU A 34 0.80 7.98 15.77
CA GLU A 34 1.82 6.95 15.57
C GLU A 34 2.74 7.23 14.36
N ILE A 35 2.18 7.75 13.27
CA ILE A 35 2.92 8.06 12.04
C ILE A 35 3.62 9.44 12.13
N SER A 36 3.06 10.36 12.92
CA SER A 36 3.59 11.71 13.06
C SER A 36 5.05 11.70 13.51
N GLY A 37 5.90 12.38 12.75
CA GLY A 37 7.35 12.43 13.00
C GLY A 37 8.14 11.17 12.62
N ARG A 38 7.49 10.12 12.10
CA ARG A 38 8.14 8.86 11.68
C ARG A 38 8.18 8.66 10.16
N CYS A 39 7.63 9.59 9.38
CA CYS A 39 7.82 9.63 7.94
C CYS A 39 8.94 10.62 7.60
N HIS A 40 9.99 10.09 7.00
CA HIS A 40 11.19 10.83 6.62
C HIS A 40 11.27 10.95 5.10
N TRP A 41 11.73 12.11 4.65
CA TRP A 41 11.98 12.37 3.25
C TRP A 41 13.36 11.88 2.87
N PHE A 42 13.46 11.15 1.77
CA PHE A 42 14.75 10.91 1.17
C PHE A 42 15.33 12.24 0.62
N PRO A 43 16.56 12.62 0.98
CA PRO A 43 17.11 13.95 0.66
C PRO A 43 17.61 14.09 -0.78
N GLY A 44 17.71 12.99 -1.53
CA GLY A 44 18.28 12.94 -2.89
C GLY A 44 17.25 12.85 -4.01
N GLN A 45 17.71 12.46 -5.20
CA GLN A 45 16.87 12.15 -6.37
C GLN A 45 16.29 10.73 -6.28
N PHE A 46 15.32 10.40 -7.15
CA PHE A 46 14.70 9.07 -7.15
C PHE A 46 15.70 7.95 -7.47
N ASP A 47 16.63 8.20 -8.40
CA ASP A 47 17.68 7.24 -8.73
C ASP A 47 18.59 6.93 -7.52
N GLU A 48 18.97 7.97 -6.77
CA GLU A 48 19.74 7.83 -5.52
C GLU A 48 18.95 7.07 -4.44
N PHE A 49 17.62 7.28 -4.36
CA PHE A 49 16.76 6.51 -3.46
C PHE A 49 16.83 5.01 -3.77
N LEU A 50 16.83 4.63 -5.05
CA LEU A 50 16.93 3.23 -5.45
C LEU A 50 18.31 2.65 -5.15
N ASP A 51 19.36 3.39 -5.47
CA ASP A 51 20.73 2.93 -5.29
C ASP A 51 21.09 2.74 -3.80
N ASP A 52 20.60 3.63 -2.93
CA ASP A 52 20.88 3.56 -1.49
C ASP A 52 19.98 2.56 -0.74
N LEU A 53 18.70 2.46 -1.10
CA LEU A 53 17.70 1.73 -0.29
C LEU A 53 17.21 0.43 -0.91
N LEU A 54 17.46 0.19 -2.19
CA LEU A 54 17.07 -1.02 -2.89
C LEU A 54 18.15 -1.42 -3.91
N PRO A 55 19.38 -1.71 -3.47
CA PRO A 55 20.46 -2.07 -4.39
C PRO A 55 20.16 -3.42 -5.06
N SER A 56 20.52 -3.52 -6.34
CA SER A 56 20.26 -4.71 -7.16
C SER A 56 21.53 -5.50 -7.47
N SER A 57 21.44 -6.83 -7.40
CA SER A 57 22.53 -7.74 -7.83
C SER A 57 22.70 -7.78 -9.35
N VAL A 58 21.68 -7.39 -10.09
CA VAL A 58 21.67 -7.41 -11.56
C VAL A 58 21.47 -5.97 -12.04
N PRO A 59 22.45 -5.38 -12.75
CA PRO A 59 22.32 -4.02 -13.26
C PRO A 59 21.03 -3.83 -14.04
N TYR A 60 20.28 -2.78 -13.72
CA TYR A 60 19.12 -2.40 -14.51
C TYR A 60 19.55 -2.01 -15.91
N GLN A 61 18.84 -2.53 -16.91
CA GLN A 61 18.91 -2.12 -18.29
C GLN A 61 17.49 -1.66 -18.68
N PRO A 62 17.30 -0.44 -19.22
CA PRO A 62 16.01 -0.03 -19.76
C PRO A 62 15.49 -1.07 -20.76
N MET A 63 14.31 -1.62 -20.48
CA MET A 63 13.73 -2.70 -21.29
C MET A 63 12.52 -2.18 -22.06
N ASN A 64 12.44 -2.53 -23.35
CA ASN A 64 11.42 -2.13 -24.32
C ASN A 64 11.16 -0.62 -24.41
N ASP A 65 10.40 -0.22 -25.42
CA ASP A 65 9.83 1.12 -25.45
C ASP A 65 8.62 1.17 -24.50
N ILE A 66 8.84 1.75 -23.32
CA ILE A 66 7.83 1.93 -22.27
C ILE A 66 7.32 3.38 -22.20
N THR A 67 7.65 4.22 -23.19
CA THR A 67 7.30 5.66 -23.19
C THR A 67 5.80 5.88 -22.99
N ASP A 68 4.97 5.05 -23.63
CA ASP A 68 3.51 5.16 -23.58
C ASP A 68 2.85 4.12 -22.65
N ALA A 69 3.62 3.46 -21.77
CA ALA A 69 3.12 2.36 -20.94
C ALA A 69 1.89 2.77 -20.12
N PHE A 70 1.86 4.00 -19.60
CA PHE A 70 0.77 4.53 -18.79
C PHE A 70 -0.19 5.45 -19.54
N SER A 71 -0.20 5.47 -20.88
CA SER A 71 -1.08 6.33 -21.68
C SER A 71 -2.58 6.15 -21.34
N SER A 72 -3.01 4.91 -21.10
CA SER A 72 -4.38 4.56 -20.69
C SER A 72 -4.72 4.88 -19.24
N PHE A 73 -3.73 5.21 -18.40
CA PHE A 73 -3.95 5.60 -17.02
C PHE A 73 -4.31 7.08 -16.94
N GLN A 74 -5.60 7.39 -16.88
CA GLN A 74 -6.11 8.76 -16.80
C GLN A 74 -7.01 8.90 -15.57
N PRO A 75 -6.44 9.08 -14.37
CA PRO A 75 -7.22 9.18 -13.14
C PRO A 75 -8.10 10.44 -13.16
N VAL A 76 -9.38 10.26 -12.83
CA VAL A 76 -10.36 11.36 -12.74
C VAL A 76 -11.00 11.32 -11.36
N LYS A 77 -11.08 12.48 -10.70
CA LYS A 77 -11.71 12.61 -9.39
C LYS A 77 -13.15 12.08 -9.38
N GLY A 78 -13.44 11.16 -8.46
CA GLY A 78 -14.75 10.52 -8.33
C GLY A 78 -14.99 9.38 -9.32
N LYS A 79 -13.99 9.02 -10.12
CA LYS A 79 -13.98 7.91 -11.08
C LYS A 79 -12.63 7.17 -11.06
N GLU A 80 -11.90 7.26 -9.95
CA GLU A 80 -10.56 6.70 -9.78
C GLU A 80 -10.50 5.22 -10.13
N VAL A 81 -11.52 4.45 -9.73
CA VAL A 81 -11.62 3.01 -9.99
C VAL A 81 -11.57 2.69 -11.49
N LEU A 82 -12.10 3.57 -12.35
CA LEU A 82 -12.08 3.37 -13.80
C LEU A 82 -10.67 3.48 -14.40
N SER A 83 -9.73 4.07 -13.68
CA SER A 83 -8.34 4.22 -14.13
C SER A 83 -7.45 3.03 -13.74
N TYR A 84 -7.89 2.15 -12.83
CA TYR A 84 -7.05 1.07 -12.31
C TYR A 84 -6.67 0.04 -13.37
N ASP A 85 -7.57 -0.25 -14.31
CA ASP A 85 -7.25 -1.15 -15.42
C ASP A 85 -6.15 -0.57 -16.32
N GLY A 86 -6.17 0.77 -16.54
CA GLY A 86 -5.11 1.48 -17.26
C GLY A 86 -3.78 1.48 -16.50
N LEU A 87 -3.82 1.63 -15.18
CA LEU A 87 -2.62 1.54 -14.32
C LEU A 87 -2.03 0.12 -14.36
N ILE A 88 -2.86 -0.91 -14.21
CA ILE A 88 -2.45 -2.32 -14.26
C ILE A 88 -1.92 -2.69 -15.64
N ALA A 89 -2.51 -2.17 -16.72
CA ALA A 89 -2.00 -2.38 -18.07
C ALA A 89 -0.58 -1.81 -18.23
N GLY A 90 -0.34 -0.58 -17.76
CA GLY A 90 1.00 0.01 -17.78
C GLY A 90 2.00 -0.73 -16.90
N LEU A 91 1.59 -1.15 -15.70
CA LEU A 91 2.42 -1.98 -14.81
C LEU A 91 2.79 -3.33 -15.45
N ASN A 92 1.86 -3.99 -16.13
CA ASN A 92 2.13 -5.23 -16.86
C ASN A 92 3.06 -5.01 -18.07
N HIS A 93 2.97 -3.85 -18.72
CA HIS A 93 3.88 -3.48 -19.80
C HIS A 93 5.31 -3.31 -19.26
N VAL A 94 5.51 -2.53 -18.19
CA VAL A 94 6.87 -2.28 -17.66
C VAL A 94 7.58 -3.56 -17.18
N VAL A 95 6.83 -4.58 -16.73
CA VAL A 95 7.40 -5.88 -16.30
C VAL A 95 7.34 -6.99 -17.35
N SER A 96 7.01 -6.69 -18.62
CA SER A 96 6.79 -7.72 -19.65
C SER A 96 7.98 -8.67 -19.80
N ASP A 97 9.19 -8.13 -19.66
CA ASP A 97 10.45 -8.81 -19.96
C ASP A 97 11.21 -9.26 -18.70
N PHE A 98 10.53 -9.28 -17.56
CA PHE A 98 11.12 -9.72 -16.28
C PHE A 98 11.29 -11.25 -16.18
N GLY A 99 10.93 -11.99 -17.23
CA GLY A 99 11.10 -13.45 -17.31
C GLY A 99 10.35 -14.20 -16.21
N ASP A 100 11.04 -15.14 -15.58
CA ASP A 100 10.52 -15.98 -14.48
C ASP A 100 10.29 -15.21 -13.18
N LYS A 101 10.85 -14.00 -13.05
CA LYS A 101 10.68 -13.13 -11.88
C LYS A 101 9.58 -12.09 -12.04
N LYS A 102 8.80 -12.19 -13.12
CA LYS A 102 7.70 -11.27 -13.41
C LYS A 102 6.75 -11.13 -12.22
N LEU A 103 6.39 -9.88 -11.92
CA LEU A 103 5.39 -9.55 -10.91
C LEU A 103 3.99 -9.60 -11.54
N HIS A 104 2.99 -9.94 -10.72
CA HIS A 104 1.59 -9.94 -11.12
C HIS A 104 0.80 -8.93 -10.29
N PHE A 105 -0.04 -8.14 -10.98
CA PHE A 105 -0.82 -7.06 -10.39
C PHE A 105 -2.30 -7.43 -10.37
N TYR A 106 -2.93 -7.31 -9.20
CA TYR A 106 -4.31 -7.70 -8.97
C TYR A 106 -5.11 -6.49 -8.55
N ASN A 107 -6.15 -6.16 -9.30
CA ASN A 107 -7.14 -5.17 -8.88
C ASN A 107 -7.88 -5.72 -7.66
N THR A 108 -7.60 -5.16 -6.49
CA THR A 108 -8.17 -5.57 -5.20
C THR A 108 -9.03 -4.47 -4.60
N HIS A 109 -9.30 -3.40 -5.35
CA HIS A 109 -10.16 -2.33 -4.92
C HIS A 109 -11.52 -2.85 -4.43
N GLY A 110 -11.96 -2.34 -3.28
CA GLY A 110 -13.20 -2.77 -2.63
C GLY A 110 -13.13 -4.16 -1.96
N THR A 111 -12.03 -4.88 -2.09
CA THR A 111 -11.82 -6.17 -1.40
C THR A 111 -11.38 -5.91 0.03
N LEU A 112 -12.21 -6.31 0.99
CA LEU A 112 -11.86 -6.24 2.41
C LEU A 112 -10.74 -7.23 2.71
N MET A 113 -9.59 -6.72 3.15
CA MET A 113 -8.49 -7.53 3.64
C MET A 113 -8.35 -7.37 5.15
N ASN A 114 -8.57 -8.48 5.86
CA ASN A 114 -8.47 -8.53 7.30
C ASN A 114 -7.02 -8.42 7.78
N PHE A 115 -6.81 -8.07 9.06
CA PHE A 115 -5.49 -8.21 9.68
C PHE A 115 -4.98 -9.66 9.55
N PRO A 116 -3.67 -9.88 9.26
CA PRO A 116 -3.13 -11.19 8.89
C PRO A 116 -3.17 -12.26 9.99
N PHE A 117 -3.32 -11.87 11.26
CA PHE A 117 -3.44 -12.81 12.38
C PHE A 117 -4.84 -12.75 13.00
N ASP A 118 -5.57 -13.86 12.94
CA ASP A 118 -6.95 -13.95 13.41
C ASP A 118 -7.07 -13.59 14.90
N GLU A 119 -6.13 -14.05 15.73
CA GLU A 119 -6.11 -13.86 17.18
C GLU A 119 -5.97 -12.39 17.60
N PHE A 120 -5.39 -11.56 16.74
CA PHE A 120 -5.14 -10.14 16.99
C PHE A 120 -6.08 -9.23 16.20
N ARG A 121 -7.07 -9.79 15.50
CA ARG A 121 -8.06 -9.02 14.74
C ARG A 121 -8.93 -8.21 15.70
N LYS A 122 -8.79 -6.88 15.62
CA LYS A 122 -9.60 -5.92 16.38
C LYS A 122 -10.67 -5.31 15.47
N PRO A 123 -11.77 -4.76 16.01
CA PRO A 123 -12.69 -3.94 15.22
C PRO A 123 -11.92 -2.86 14.44
N ASN A 124 -12.25 -2.69 13.16
CA ASN A 124 -11.61 -1.76 12.22
C ASN A 124 -10.11 -2.02 11.92
N SER A 125 -9.59 -3.23 12.17
CA SER A 125 -8.21 -3.59 11.82
C SER A 125 -8.00 -4.02 10.36
N TRP A 126 -9.09 -4.06 9.56
CA TRP A 126 -9.06 -4.36 8.13
C TRP A 126 -8.64 -3.14 7.29
N THR A 127 -8.37 -3.40 6.02
CA THR A 127 -7.95 -2.42 5.01
C THR A 127 -8.48 -2.83 3.63
N TYR A 128 -8.38 -1.93 2.65
CA TYR A 128 -8.83 -2.11 1.26
C TYR A 128 -7.71 -1.66 0.32
N PRO A 129 -6.67 -2.48 0.10
CA PRO A 129 -5.62 -2.13 -0.85
C PRO A 129 -6.22 -1.98 -2.25
N ASP A 130 -5.80 -0.97 -3.01
CA ASP A 130 -6.32 -0.76 -4.36
C ASP A 130 -5.79 -1.82 -5.34
N ILE A 131 -4.49 -2.08 -5.30
CA ILE A 131 -3.83 -3.09 -6.13
C ILE A 131 -2.83 -3.88 -5.27
N CYS A 132 -2.92 -5.20 -5.34
CA CYS A 132 -1.95 -6.10 -4.73
C CYS A 132 -0.93 -6.60 -5.76
N VAL A 133 0.32 -6.75 -5.33
CA VAL A 133 1.42 -7.24 -6.17
C VAL A 133 1.93 -8.56 -5.59
N SER A 134 2.06 -9.58 -6.45
CA SER A 134 2.60 -10.88 -6.05
C SER A 134 4.10 -10.83 -5.70
N PHE A 135 4.59 -11.90 -5.10
CA PHE A 135 6.03 -12.18 -5.12
C PHE A 135 6.55 -12.38 -6.55
N PRO A 136 7.86 -12.13 -6.80
CA PRO A 136 8.48 -12.39 -8.09
C PRO A 136 8.23 -13.84 -8.54
N GLY A 137 7.70 -14.02 -9.75
CA GLY A 137 7.47 -15.34 -10.35
C GLY A 137 6.37 -16.19 -9.71
N SER A 138 5.64 -15.63 -8.75
CA SER A 138 4.72 -16.40 -7.89
C SER A 138 3.31 -15.81 -7.96
N PRO A 139 2.56 -16.03 -9.06
CA PRO A 139 1.20 -15.52 -9.18
C PRO A 139 0.30 -16.03 -8.05
N ILE A 140 -0.56 -15.15 -7.55
CA ILE A 140 -1.56 -15.44 -6.52
C ILE A 140 -2.76 -16.14 -7.16
N SER A 141 -3.16 -17.29 -6.61
CA SER A 141 -4.37 -17.97 -7.05
C SER A 141 -5.64 -17.26 -6.58
N SER A 142 -6.75 -17.47 -7.28
CA SER A 142 -8.05 -16.89 -6.89
C SER A 142 -8.55 -17.41 -5.52
N SER A 143 -8.13 -18.60 -5.10
CA SER A 143 -8.43 -19.12 -3.75
C SER A 143 -7.60 -18.39 -2.70
N ASP A 144 -6.29 -18.26 -2.93
CA ASP A 144 -5.37 -17.64 -1.97
C ASP A 144 -5.72 -16.18 -1.73
N MET A 145 -6.11 -15.46 -2.78
CA MET A 145 -6.58 -14.07 -2.69
C MET A 145 -7.82 -13.93 -1.80
N LYS A 146 -8.65 -14.97 -1.66
CA LYS A 146 -9.85 -14.94 -0.80
C LYS A 146 -9.57 -15.38 0.63
N THR A 147 -8.69 -16.35 0.83
CA THR A 147 -8.51 -17.02 2.13
C THR A 147 -7.35 -16.47 2.94
N SER A 148 -6.24 -16.15 2.27
CA SER A 148 -4.97 -15.82 2.91
C SER A 148 -4.16 -14.80 2.09
N PRO A 149 -4.77 -13.70 1.61
CA PRO A 149 -4.16 -12.82 0.62
C PRO A 149 -2.78 -12.32 1.06
N TRP A 150 -2.65 -11.92 2.33
CA TRP A 150 -1.38 -11.40 2.85
C TRP A 150 -0.20 -12.35 2.73
N GLN A 151 -0.40 -13.67 2.66
CA GLN A 151 0.72 -14.62 2.54
C GLN A 151 1.31 -14.70 1.12
N HIS A 152 0.71 -14.01 0.15
CA HIS A 152 1.12 -14.06 -1.25
C HIS A 152 1.38 -12.67 -1.85
N ILE A 153 1.25 -11.62 -1.04
CA ILE A 153 1.39 -10.23 -1.49
C ILE A 153 2.76 -9.71 -1.06
N ALA A 154 3.61 -9.33 -2.01
CA ALA A 154 4.92 -8.78 -1.71
C ALA A 154 4.91 -7.25 -1.56
N MET A 155 3.95 -6.58 -2.19
CA MET A 155 3.87 -5.12 -2.27
C MET A 155 2.43 -4.67 -2.53
N ILE A 156 2.11 -3.44 -2.11
CA ILE A 156 0.82 -2.80 -2.37
C ILE A 156 1.02 -1.55 -3.22
N ILE A 157 0.07 -1.28 -4.11
CA ILE A 157 -0.04 -0.03 -4.86
C ILE A 157 -1.37 0.64 -4.48
N GLU A 158 -1.29 1.91 -4.07
CA GLU A 158 -2.43 2.75 -3.71
C GLU A 158 -2.66 3.77 -4.82
N GLY A 159 -3.89 3.82 -5.35
CA GLY A 159 -4.28 4.78 -6.38
C GLY A 159 -5.14 5.89 -5.78
N LYS A 160 -4.85 7.15 -6.13
CA LYS A 160 -5.70 8.30 -5.80
C LYS A 160 -5.86 9.18 -7.03
N PRO A 161 -7.04 9.80 -7.22
CA PRO A 161 -7.31 10.50 -8.47
C PRO A 161 -6.52 11.81 -8.65
N THR A 162 -6.01 12.40 -7.58
CA THR A 162 -5.37 13.73 -7.66
C THR A 162 -4.05 13.80 -6.90
N ARG A 163 -3.13 14.68 -7.36
CA ARG A 163 -1.90 15.03 -6.62
C ARG A 163 -2.19 15.54 -5.21
N GLY A 164 -3.34 16.19 -5.03
CA GLY A 164 -3.76 16.78 -3.76
C GLY A 164 -4.10 15.75 -2.69
N GLU A 165 -4.15 14.45 -3.01
CA GLU A 165 -4.37 13.35 -2.07
C GLU A 165 -3.08 12.62 -1.68
N ASP A 166 -1.94 13.04 -2.23
CA ASP A 166 -0.62 12.64 -1.77
C ASP A 166 -0.55 12.92 -0.25
N PRO A 167 -0.36 11.90 0.61
CA PRO A 167 -0.23 12.08 2.05
C PRO A 167 1.04 12.82 2.45
N TYR A 168 1.97 12.97 1.52
CA TYR A 168 3.29 13.50 1.77
C TYR A 168 3.54 14.85 1.08
N PRO A 169 2.84 15.94 1.41
CA PRO A 169 3.32 17.28 1.11
C PRO A 169 3.88 17.97 2.38
N ARG A 170 4.82 18.89 2.12
CA ARG A 170 5.38 19.86 3.06
C ARG A 170 4.33 20.37 4.07
N ALA A 171 4.69 20.37 5.35
CA ALA A 171 4.02 21.02 6.49
C ALA A 171 2.49 21.22 6.37
N GLY A 172 1.71 20.29 6.93
CA GLY A 172 0.25 20.43 7.09
C GLY A 172 -0.47 19.09 7.05
N GLY A 173 -1.39 18.85 7.99
CA GLY A 173 -2.03 17.54 8.23
C GLY A 173 -3.08 17.07 7.19
N VAL A 174 -2.96 17.50 5.93
CA VAL A 174 -4.08 17.52 4.96
C VAL A 174 -4.50 16.13 4.44
N ASN A 175 -3.67 15.08 4.52
CA ASN A 175 -4.02 13.77 3.92
C ASN A 175 -3.66 12.57 4.81
N ALA A 176 -3.77 12.71 6.13
CA ALA A 176 -3.31 11.64 7.00
C ALA A 176 -4.10 10.34 6.85
N ASP A 177 -5.35 10.37 6.39
CA ASP A 177 -6.12 9.13 6.17
C ASP A 177 -5.49 8.26 5.07
N THR A 178 -4.98 8.88 4.00
CA THR A 178 -4.18 8.19 2.97
C THR A 178 -2.87 7.64 3.54
N ALA A 179 -2.21 8.39 4.44
CA ALA A 179 -1.01 7.92 5.14
C ALA A 179 -1.30 6.73 6.05
N VAL A 180 -2.41 6.78 6.80
CA VAL A 180 -2.89 5.70 7.68
C VAL A 180 -3.17 4.43 6.87
N GLN A 181 -3.85 4.54 5.73
CA GLN A 181 -4.12 3.40 4.86
C GLN A 181 -2.82 2.76 4.36
N SER A 182 -1.89 3.58 3.84
CA SER A 182 -0.57 3.13 3.38
C SER A 182 0.21 2.42 4.51
N ALA A 183 0.26 3.01 5.70
CA ALA A 183 0.93 2.42 6.86
C ALA A 183 0.27 1.13 7.37
N ARG A 184 -1.06 1.03 7.32
CA ARG A 184 -1.79 -0.21 7.66
C ARG A 184 -1.46 -1.34 6.71
N ASN A 185 -1.37 -1.05 5.42
CA ASN A 185 -1.00 -2.02 4.39
C ASN A 185 0.44 -2.48 4.59
N ALA A 186 1.37 -1.54 4.76
CA ALA A 186 2.76 -1.86 5.07
C ALA A 186 2.91 -2.70 6.36
N ARG A 187 2.22 -2.32 7.44
CA ARG A 187 2.18 -3.10 8.69
C ARG A 187 1.74 -4.54 8.43
N ASN A 188 0.67 -4.74 7.65
CA ASN A 188 0.17 -6.07 7.38
C ASN A 188 1.19 -6.91 6.58
N LEU A 189 1.91 -6.32 5.63
CA LEU A 189 3.00 -6.99 4.90
C LEU A 189 4.16 -7.37 5.83
N LEU A 190 4.64 -6.42 6.64
CA LEU A 190 5.71 -6.64 7.62
C LEU A 190 5.37 -7.79 8.57
N LEU A 191 4.13 -7.83 9.04
CA LEU A 191 3.65 -8.82 10.00
C LEU A 191 3.38 -10.18 9.37
N ALA A 192 2.77 -10.24 8.19
CA ALA A 192 2.43 -11.50 7.52
C ALA A 192 3.68 -12.29 7.13
N HIS A 193 4.75 -11.60 6.75
CA HIS A 193 5.97 -12.21 6.24
C HIS A 193 7.18 -12.14 7.18
N GLY A 194 7.11 -11.35 8.26
CA GLY A 194 8.28 -11.05 9.07
C GLY A 194 9.35 -10.24 8.32
N PHE A 195 8.94 -9.43 7.34
CA PHE A 195 9.87 -8.60 6.57
C PHE A 195 10.55 -7.54 7.44
N LEU A 196 11.83 -7.27 7.16
CA LEU A 196 12.52 -6.11 7.74
C LEU A 196 12.01 -4.78 7.18
N SER A 197 11.52 -4.80 5.95
CA SER A 197 10.88 -3.65 5.30
C SER A 197 9.81 -4.05 4.30
N ALA A 198 8.80 -3.22 4.14
CA ALA A 198 7.75 -3.37 3.15
C ALA A 198 7.70 -2.14 2.24
N PHE A 199 7.33 -2.35 0.98
CA PHE A 199 7.17 -1.27 0.01
C PHE A 199 5.68 -1.03 -0.29
N VAL A 200 5.32 0.24 -0.34
CA VAL A 200 4.03 0.69 -0.88
C VAL A 200 4.31 1.72 -1.97
N ILE A 201 3.71 1.54 -3.15
CA ILE A 201 3.74 2.56 -4.22
C ILE A 201 2.46 3.39 -4.10
N GLY A 202 2.60 4.70 -3.97
CA GLY A 202 1.48 5.64 -4.04
C GLY A 202 1.43 6.30 -5.41
N VAL A 203 0.29 6.20 -6.10
CA VAL A 203 0.02 6.89 -7.36
C VAL A 203 -1.05 7.94 -7.10
N TYR A 204 -0.67 9.23 -7.15
CA TYR A 204 -1.51 10.36 -6.76
C TYR A 204 -1.77 11.28 -7.96
N GLY A 205 -2.85 11.04 -8.68
CA GLY A 205 -3.03 11.62 -10.01
C GLY A 205 -1.94 11.11 -10.95
N ASP A 206 -1.14 12.02 -11.47
CA ASP A 206 -0.06 11.75 -12.43
C ASP A 206 1.34 11.67 -11.79
N ILE A 207 1.46 11.69 -10.46
CA ILE A 207 2.74 11.49 -9.76
C ILE A 207 2.77 10.17 -9.00
N VAL A 208 3.98 9.63 -8.84
CA VAL A 208 4.25 8.38 -8.12
C VAL A 208 5.24 8.61 -7.00
N ARG A 209 5.05 7.91 -5.89
CA ARG A 209 6.01 7.76 -4.80
C ARG A 209 6.24 6.31 -4.48
N VAL A 210 7.48 5.98 -4.13
CA VAL A 210 7.82 4.73 -3.47
C VAL A 210 8.03 5.02 -1.99
N ILE A 211 7.36 4.27 -1.12
CA ILE A 211 7.50 4.38 0.31
C ILE A 211 8.08 3.08 0.84
N LYS A 212 9.25 3.16 1.48
CA LYS A 212 9.87 2.05 2.21
C LYS A 212 9.50 2.17 3.68
N TYR A 213 8.70 1.24 4.17
CA TYR A 213 8.38 1.11 5.59
C TYR A 213 9.30 0.11 6.25
N ASP A 214 9.68 0.36 7.50
CA ASP A 214 10.19 -0.66 8.42
C ASP A 214 9.29 -0.73 9.67
N HIS A 215 9.72 -1.45 10.70
CA HIS A 215 8.94 -1.60 11.94
C HIS A 215 8.79 -0.32 12.77
N THR A 216 9.50 0.75 12.42
CA THR A 216 9.62 1.98 13.21
C THR A 216 9.22 3.23 12.44
N SER A 217 9.50 3.30 11.14
CA SER A 217 9.44 4.52 10.34
C SER A 217 9.15 4.24 8.87
N ALA A 218 9.01 5.30 8.09
CA ALA A 218 8.91 5.24 6.64
C ALA A 218 9.87 6.22 5.98
N ILE A 219 10.52 5.80 4.90
CA ILE A 219 11.28 6.69 4.01
C ILE A 219 10.48 6.87 2.72
N VAL A 220 10.17 8.12 2.40
CA VAL A 220 9.37 8.52 1.25
C VAL A 220 10.31 9.01 0.15
N SER A 221 10.21 8.40 -1.04
CA SER A 221 10.98 8.83 -2.21
C SER A 221 10.56 10.23 -2.68
N PRO A 222 11.42 10.94 -3.43
CA PRO A 222 10.96 12.04 -4.29
C PRO A 222 9.82 11.55 -5.19
N ALA A 223 8.86 12.44 -5.45
CA ALA A 223 7.79 12.14 -6.40
C ALA A 223 8.29 12.33 -7.84
N PHE A 224 7.76 11.54 -8.75
CA PHE A 224 8.05 11.67 -10.18
C PHE A 224 6.79 11.52 -11.03
N PRO A 225 6.70 12.17 -12.19
CA PRO A 225 5.56 12.09 -13.10
C PRO A 225 5.50 10.73 -13.80
N ILE A 226 4.41 9.98 -13.65
CA ILE A 226 4.29 8.61 -14.16
C ILE A 226 4.37 8.51 -15.68
N HIS A 227 3.85 9.51 -16.40
CA HIS A 227 3.82 9.53 -17.86
C HIS A 227 5.15 9.92 -18.51
N GLU A 228 5.99 10.67 -17.81
CA GLU A 228 7.29 11.13 -18.33
C GLU A 228 8.45 10.28 -17.82
N LYS A 229 8.24 9.60 -16.68
CA LYS A 229 9.26 8.86 -15.94
C LYS A 229 8.86 7.40 -15.66
N ALA A 230 8.25 6.75 -16.65
CA ALA A 230 7.87 5.33 -16.57
C ALA A 230 9.08 4.42 -16.26
N GLU A 231 10.29 4.80 -16.69
CA GLU A 231 11.54 4.10 -16.41
C GLU A 231 11.85 4.01 -14.91
N TYR A 232 11.40 4.96 -14.10
CA TYR A 232 11.61 4.93 -12.65
C TYR A 232 10.79 3.82 -11.98
N ILE A 233 9.56 3.56 -12.45
CA ILE A 233 8.79 2.40 -11.99
C ILE A 233 9.48 1.11 -12.45
N GLN A 234 9.87 1.02 -13.72
CA GLN A 234 10.52 -0.18 -14.25
C GLN A 234 11.80 -0.50 -13.46
N ARG A 235 12.66 0.50 -13.21
CA ARG A 235 13.89 0.36 -12.44
C ARG A 235 13.61 -0.07 -11.00
N PHE A 236 12.64 0.55 -10.32
CA PHE A 236 12.25 0.14 -8.97
C PHE A 236 11.81 -1.33 -8.92
N LEU A 237 10.90 -1.74 -9.81
CA LEU A 237 10.41 -3.12 -9.86
C LEU A 237 11.52 -4.11 -10.24
N TRP A 238 12.45 -3.70 -11.12
CA TRP A 238 13.63 -4.50 -11.47
C TRP A 238 14.50 -4.75 -10.24
N HIS A 239 14.84 -3.68 -9.50
CA HIS A 239 15.63 -3.80 -8.28
C HIS A 239 14.92 -4.67 -7.23
N PHE A 240 13.59 -4.52 -7.09
CA PHE A 240 12.77 -5.34 -6.19
C PHE A 240 12.83 -6.84 -6.51
N THR A 241 12.87 -7.19 -7.80
CA THR A 241 12.92 -8.59 -8.27
C THR A 241 14.35 -9.16 -8.34
N HIS A 242 15.37 -8.30 -8.21
CA HIS A 242 16.78 -8.65 -8.31
C HIS A 242 17.60 -8.11 -7.12
N PRO A 243 17.28 -8.48 -5.87
CA PRO A 243 17.97 -7.95 -4.70
C PRO A 243 19.46 -8.36 -4.65
N CYS A 244 20.31 -7.54 -4.03
CA CYS A 244 21.74 -7.80 -3.82
C CYS A 244 22.06 -9.05 -2.99
N SER A 245 21.08 -9.60 -2.27
CA SER A 245 21.21 -10.85 -1.53
C SER A 245 19.90 -11.63 -1.66
N PRO A 246 19.94 -12.96 -1.86
CA PRO A 246 18.74 -13.77 -1.69
C PRO A 246 18.30 -13.62 -0.23
N GLY A 247 17.11 -13.04 -0.04
CA GLY A 247 16.43 -12.99 1.25
C GLY A 247 16.01 -14.37 1.72
#